data_AF-A0A0P0XMG1-F1
#
_entry.id   AF-A0A0P0XMG1-F1
#
_cell.length_a   1.000
_cell.length_b   1.000
_cell.length_c   1.000
_cell.angle_alpha   90.00
_cell.angle_beta   90.00
_cell.angle_gamma   90.00
#
_symmetry.space_group_name_H-M   'P 1'
#
loop_
_entity.id
_entity.type
_entity.pdbx_description
1 polymer ?
#
loop_
_entity_poly.entity_id
_entity_poly.type
_entity_poly.pdbx_seq_one_letter_code
_entity_poly.pdbx_strand_id
1 'polypeptide(L)' 'TIAVTPEENEAILRLEAMGFDRALVLDVFFACNKDEQLAANYLLDHMNEFDDEGPP' A
#
# COMPACT_ATOMS: atom_id res chain seq x y z
N THR A 1 18.18 -3.38 11.16
CA THR A 1 16.77 -3.69 11.48
C THR A 1 15.99 -2.41 11.37
N ILE A 2 15.28 -2.21 10.26
CA ILE A 2 14.42 -1.03 10.09
C ILE A 2 13.25 -1.25 11.05
N ALA A 3 13.26 -0.51 12.16
CA ALA A 3 12.19 -0.56 13.14
C ALA A 3 11.07 0.35 12.62
N VAL A 4 10.03 -0.26 12.04
CA VAL A 4 8.76 0.42 11.79
C VAL A 4 8.08 0.66 13.14
N THR A 5 7.57 1.87 13.33
CA THR A 5 6.77 2.19 14.52
C THR A 5 5.46 1.40 14.50
N PRO A 6 4.79 1.22 15.65
CA PRO A 6 3.46 0.61 15.68
C PRO A 6 2.48 1.30 14.73
N GLU A 7 2.54 2.63 14.62
CA GLU A 7 1.71 3.43 13.70
C GLU A 7 1.96 3.06 12.23
N GLU A 8 3.24 2.96 11.81
CA GLU A 8 3.58 2.54 10.44
C GLU A 8 3.12 1.11 10.16
N ASN A 9 3.25 0.21 11.13
CA ASN A 9 2.84 -1.17 10.98
C ASN A 9 1.31 -1.31 10.86
N GLU A 10 0.53 -0.49 11.57
CA GLU A 10 -0.93 -0.42 11.39
C GLU A 10 -1.32 0.12 10.01
N ALA A 11 -0.64 1.16 9.53
CA ALA A 11 -0.86 1.69 8.18
C ALA A 11 -0.58 0.62 7.11
N ILE A 12 0.57 -0.07 7.20
CA ILE A 12 0.93 -1.17 6.29
C ILE A 12 -0.12 -2.28 6.32
N LEU A 13 -0.59 -2.71 7.51
CA LEU A 13 -1.61 -3.74 7.65
C LEU A 13 -2.96 -3.33 7.05
N ARG A 14 -3.36 -2.06 7.16
CA ARG A 14 -4.57 -1.53 6.52
C ARG A 14 -4.46 -1.55 5.00
N LEU A 15 -3.30 -1.16 4.47
CA LEU A 15 -3.01 -1.21 3.05
C LEU A 15 -3.00 -2.68 2.56
N GLU A 16 -2.33 -3.60 3.26
CA GLU A 16 -2.39 -5.04 2.94
C GLU A 16 -3.82 -5.60 2.96
N ALA A 17 -4.65 -5.17 3.93
CA ALA A 17 -6.03 -5.61 4.06
C ALA A 17 -6.95 -5.13 2.92
N MET A 18 -6.54 -4.11 2.15
CA MET A 18 -7.24 -3.71 0.93
C MET A 18 -6.99 -4.66 -0.25
N GLY A 19 -6.06 -5.62 -0.11
CA GLY A 19 -5.71 -6.60 -1.15
C GLY A 19 -4.34 -6.33 -1.79
N PHE A 20 -3.57 -5.38 -1.28
CA PHE A 20 -2.22 -5.08 -1.77
C PHE A 20 -1.18 -6.01 -1.14
N ASP A 21 -0.13 -6.33 -1.89
CA ASP A 21 0.99 -7.14 -1.38
C ASP A 21 1.86 -6.33 -0.42
N ARG A 22 2.30 -6.94 0.68
CA ARG A 22 3.16 -6.30 1.69
C ARG A 22 4.40 -5.66 1.09
N ALA A 23 5.04 -6.32 0.13
CA ALA A 23 6.25 -5.81 -0.49
C ALA A 23 5.97 -4.50 -1.24
N LEU A 24 4.85 -4.46 -1.98
CA LEU A 24 4.41 -3.27 -2.71
C LEU A 24 4.01 -2.15 -1.75
N VAL A 25 3.23 -2.48 -0.73
CA VAL A 25 2.82 -1.53 0.32
C VAL A 25 4.04 -0.88 0.96
N LEU A 26 5.06 -1.66 1.33
CA LEU A 26 6.29 -1.13 1.91
C LEU A 26 7.01 -0.18 0.95
N ASP A 27 7.16 -0.57 -0.32
CA ASP A 27 7.86 0.25 -1.33
C ASP A 27 7.17 1.60 -1.51
N VAL A 28 5.85 1.59 -1.71
CA VAL A 28 5.03 2.80 -1.85
C VAL A 28 5.01 3.60 -0.56
N PHE A 29 4.82 2.96 0.60
CA PHE A 29 4.77 3.64 1.88
C PHE A 29 6.07 4.38 2.18
N PHE A 30 7.23 3.77 1.93
CA PHE A 30 8.51 4.45 2.07
C PHE A 30 8.74 5.53 1.00
N ALA A 31 8.34 5.30 -0.25
CA ALA A 31 8.41 6.29 -1.32
C ALA A 31 7.57 7.55 -1.01
N CYS A 32 6.40 7.35 -0.39
CA CYS A 32 5.48 8.39 0.06
C CYS A 32 5.90 9.05 1.38
N ASN A 33 7.15 8.90 1.82
CA ASN A 33 7.63 9.46 3.09
C ASN A 33 6.87 8.94 4.33
N LYS A 34 6.36 7.71 4.27
CA LYS A 34 5.53 7.06 5.30
C LYS A 34 4.16 7.72 5.51
N ASP A 35 3.69 8.45 4.52
CA ASP A 35 2.36 9.07 4.55
C ASP A 35 1.30 8.04 4.15
N GLU A 36 0.46 7.62 5.12
CA GLU A 36 -0.61 6.63 4.91
C GLU A 36 -1.58 7.08 3.82
N GLN A 37 -1.99 8.36 3.83
CA GLN A 37 -2.97 8.85 2.87
C GLN A 37 -2.40 8.89 1.45
N LEU A 38 -1.14 9.32 1.30
CA LEU A 38 -0.50 9.35 -0.01
C LEU A 38 -0.26 7.92 -0.53
N ALA A 39 0.20 7.02 0.33
CA ALA A 39 0.41 5.61 -0.04
C ALA A 39 -0.89 4.91 -0.41
N ALA A 40 -1.97 5.13 0.36
CA ALA A 40 -3.29 4.59 0.07
C ALA A 40 -3.82 5.11 -1.27
N ASN A 41 -3.74 6.42 -1.52
CA ASN A 41 -4.17 7.00 -2.80
C ASN A 41 -3.36 6.43 -3.97
N TYR A 42 -2.04 6.32 -3.83
CA TYR A 42 -1.18 5.77 -4.89
C TYR A 42 -1.48 4.30 -5.18
N LEU A 43 -1.63 3.49 -4.12
CA LEU A 43 -1.99 2.09 -4.23
C LEU A 43 -3.37 1.94 -4.89
N LEU A 44 -4.38 2.71 -4.49
CA LEU A 44 -5.73 2.67 -5.06
C LEU A 44 -5.79 3.12 -6.53
N ASP A 45 -5.07 4.19 -6.89
CA ASP A 45 -4.98 4.69 -8.27
C ASP A 45 -4.36 3.64 -9.19
N HIS A 46 -3.26 3.01 -8.73
CA HIS A 46 -2.64 1.89 -9.45
C HIS A 46 -3.42 0.58 -9.37
N MET A 47 -4.29 0.36 -8.38
CA MET A 47 -5.10 -0.87 -8.28
C MET A 47 -6.10 -1.01 -9.43
N ASN A 48 -6.58 0.12 -9.95
CA ASN A 48 -7.54 0.14 -11.06
C ASN A 48 -6.91 -0.37 -12.37
N GLU A 49 -5.59 -0.35 -12.51
CA GLU A 49 -4.88 -0.99 -13.63
C GLU A 49 -4.86 -2.53 -13.52
N PHE A 50 -5.12 -3.10 -12.34
CA PHE A 50 -5.09 -4.56 -12.10
C PHE A 50 -6.48 -5.23 -12.11
N ASP A 51 -7.58 -4.47 -12.05
CA ASP A 51 -8.95 -5.01 -12.01
C ASP A 51 -9.74 -4.85 -13.34
N ASP A 52 -9.26 -4.04 -14.30
CA ASP A 52 -9.95 -3.81 -15.59
C ASP A 52 -9.76 -4.94 -16.64
N GLU A 53 -8.99 -6.00 -16.34
CA GLU A 53 -8.90 -7.24 -17.14
C GLU A 53 -9.58 -8.44 -16.44
N GLY A 54 -10.78 -8.24 -15.89
CA GLY A 54 -11.70 -9.35 -15.66
C GLY A 54 -11.95 -10.12 -16.99
N PRO A 55 -11.93 -11.47 -17.00
CA PRO A 55 -12.01 -12.23 -18.24
C PRO A 55 -13.36 -11.98 -18.95
N PRO A 56 -13.40 -12.03 -20.30
CA PRO A 56 -14.59 -11.73 -21.10
C PRO A 56 -15.77 -12.68 -20.85
#